data_AF-A0A0D7PIG0-F1
#
_entry.id   AF-A0A0D7PIG0-F1
#
_cell.length_a   1.000
_cell.length_b   1.000
_cell.length_c   1.000
_cell.angle_alpha   90.00
_cell.angle_beta   90.00
_cell.angle_gamma   90.00
#
_symmetry.space_group_name_H-M   'P 1'
#
loop_
_entity.id
_entity.type
_entity.pdbx_description
1 polymer ?
#
loop_
_entity_poly.entity_id
_entity_poly.type
_entity_poly.pdbx_seq_one_letter_code
_entity_poly.pdbx_strand_id
1 'polypeptide(L)'
;MFEGHDPYLVALSVAIASLGGYTGFALAARIRNTPGVSNRMLLAGAAAFLAVGIWTMHFVGMLAAPLPPDTVYLVLPTIISFLICALVVGISLFFVSIGEPSLKRVASSAVLLGVGIASMHYVGIHGLAGPFAIAHDRTMVLLSVLVAVVTAYGGLRAFLAQQEGVRLIVSSIAFGIAVSGMHYTAMLGMHFEPLTAGGHQHLGGGLAASQQILSIVVAVLCFVIAAGFLLSLVPDQRRQAATAVMVDPISPSVAPEPMTQASASPRPMPAPLGGLGQPPRAPVPRLPVEGADGTHFIDTADVRSVRADAHYTRVHDGTRERMCPWSISEAEAQLDPSLFLRVHRSHIVAIPHVALVRREGDGAVLELDGPSPHRVPVSRAKIAEVKARLGLVNRRHA
;
A
#
# COMPACT_ATOMS: atom_id res chain seq x y z
N MET A 1 32.65 0.45 -18.18
CA MET A 1 31.52 -0.09 -17.39
C MET A 1 30.83 -1.22 -18.14
N PHE A 2 30.24 -0.99 -19.31
CA PHE A 2 29.47 -1.99 -20.05
C PHE A 2 30.22 -2.67 -21.21
N GLU A 3 31.55 -2.67 -21.20
CA GLU A 3 32.32 -3.34 -22.25
C GLU A 3 32.07 -4.85 -22.18
N GLY A 4 31.84 -5.47 -23.35
CA GLY A 4 31.43 -6.87 -23.48
C GLY A 4 30.03 -7.22 -22.93
N HIS A 5 29.27 -6.28 -22.36
CA HIS A 5 27.93 -6.58 -21.84
C HIS A 5 26.86 -6.54 -22.93
N ASP A 6 25.84 -7.40 -22.84
CA ASP A 6 24.64 -7.31 -23.67
C ASP A 6 23.81 -6.07 -23.26
N PRO A 7 23.65 -5.06 -24.13
CA PRO A 7 22.97 -3.81 -23.78
C PRO A 7 21.47 -4.00 -23.57
N TYR A 8 20.84 -5.00 -24.19
CA TYR A 8 19.42 -5.28 -24.01
C TYR A 8 19.14 -5.91 -22.65
N LEU A 9 20.01 -6.83 -22.20
CA LEU A 9 19.93 -7.39 -20.86
C LEU A 9 20.28 -6.36 -19.78
N VAL A 10 21.24 -5.45 -20.04
CA VAL A 10 21.48 -4.29 -19.14
C VAL A 10 20.22 -3.41 -19.03
N ALA A 11 19.58 -3.06 -20.14
CA ALA A 11 18.35 -2.27 -20.12
C ALA A 11 17.19 -3.00 -19.41
N LEU A 12 17.06 -4.32 -19.64
CA LEU A 12 16.07 -5.17 -18.98
C LEU A 12 16.29 -5.23 -17.46
N SER A 13 17.54 -5.32 -16.98
CA SER A 13 17.84 -5.37 -15.55
C SER A 13 17.32 -4.11 -14.83
N VAL A 14 17.61 -2.92 -15.38
CA VAL A 14 17.15 -1.63 -14.86
C VAL A 14 15.63 -1.52 -14.91
N ALA A 15 15.01 -1.96 -16.02
CA ALA A 15 13.56 -1.95 -16.17
C ALA A 15 12.87 -2.85 -15.12
N ILE A 16 13.37 -4.07 -14.91
CA ILE A 16 12.81 -5.02 -13.95
C ILE A 16 12.94 -4.52 -12.50
N ALA A 17 14.08 -3.93 -12.11
CA ALA A 17 14.19 -3.27 -10.81
C ALA A 17 13.22 -2.07 -10.67
N SER A 18 13.00 -1.31 -11.74
CA SER A 18 12.05 -0.19 -11.74
C SER A 18 10.59 -0.67 -11.59
N LEU A 19 10.20 -1.78 -12.24
CA LEU A 19 8.86 -2.36 -12.13
C LEU A 19 8.60 -2.99 -10.75
N GLY A 20 9.60 -3.69 -10.19
CA GLY A 20 9.55 -4.20 -8.81
C GLY A 20 9.46 -3.05 -7.78
N GLY A 21 10.27 -2.00 -7.98
CA GLY A 21 10.22 -0.76 -7.20
C GLY A 21 8.86 -0.08 -7.26
N TYR A 22 8.30 0.10 -8.46
CA TYR A 22 6.97 0.68 -8.66
C TYR A 22 5.90 -0.11 -7.92
N THR A 23 5.87 -1.43 -8.11
CA THR A 23 4.86 -2.29 -7.49
C THR A 23 4.97 -2.25 -5.96
N GLY A 24 6.20 -2.26 -5.42
CA GLY A 24 6.47 -2.13 -3.99
C GLY A 24 6.03 -0.78 -3.41
N PHE A 25 6.39 0.33 -4.05
CA PHE A 25 6.00 1.67 -3.61
C PHE A 25 4.51 1.95 -3.80
N ALA A 26 3.86 1.39 -4.84
CA ALA A 26 2.42 1.47 -5.05
C ALA A 26 1.64 0.73 -3.95
N LEU A 27 2.11 -0.47 -3.55
CA LEU A 27 1.55 -1.19 -2.40
C LEU A 27 1.77 -0.44 -1.09
N ALA A 28 2.92 0.22 -0.91
CA ALA A 28 3.19 1.07 0.24
C ALA A 28 2.22 2.26 0.35
N ALA A 29 1.91 2.93 -0.76
CA ALA A 29 0.93 4.02 -0.82
C ALA A 29 -0.50 3.59 -0.44
N ARG A 30 -0.83 2.29 -0.53
CA ARG A 30 -2.15 1.77 -0.12
C ARG A 30 -2.28 1.55 1.40
N ILE A 31 -1.18 1.48 2.16
CA ILE A 31 -1.16 1.09 3.60
C ILE A 31 -1.99 2.03 4.51
N ARG A 32 -2.12 3.32 4.17
CA ARG A 32 -2.93 4.29 4.96
C ARG A 32 -4.23 4.71 4.27
N ASN A 33 -4.41 4.34 3.00
CA ASN A 33 -5.44 4.91 2.12
C ASN A 33 -6.65 3.99 1.89
N THR A 34 -6.61 2.71 2.29
CA THR A 34 -7.70 1.74 2.07
C THR A 34 -8.14 1.07 3.36
N PRO A 35 -9.26 1.50 3.98
CA PRO A 35 -9.87 0.78 5.09
C PRO A 35 -10.28 -0.64 4.68
N GLY A 36 -9.89 -1.64 5.47
CA GLY A 36 -10.31 -3.05 5.27
C GLY A 36 -9.32 -3.95 4.52
N VAL A 37 -8.15 -3.47 4.11
CA VAL A 37 -7.05 -4.33 3.67
C VAL A 37 -6.04 -4.48 4.81
N SER A 38 -5.50 -5.69 5.01
CA SER A 38 -4.47 -5.91 6.04
C SER A 38 -3.17 -5.20 5.70
N ASN A 39 -2.81 -4.19 6.50
CA ASN A 39 -1.55 -3.45 6.37
C ASN A 39 -0.31 -4.37 6.40
N ARG A 40 -0.39 -5.50 7.13
CA ARG A 40 0.66 -6.52 7.15
C ARG A 40 0.81 -7.21 5.79
N MET A 41 -0.30 -7.46 5.08
CA MET A 41 -0.29 -8.10 3.77
C MET A 41 0.18 -7.15 2.66
N LEU A 42 -0.20 -5.88 2.72
CA LEU A 42 0.35 -4.83 1.83
C LEU A 42 1.86 -4.65 2.03
N LEU A 43 2.31 -4.59 3.28
CA LEU A 43 3.74 -4.50 3.62
C LEU A 43 4.52 -5.73 3.16
N ALA A 44 3.98 -6.94 3.37
CA ALA A 44 4.59 -8.19 2.90
C ALA A 44 4.65 -8.24 1.36
N GLY A 45 3.59 -7.84 0.67
CA GLY A 45 3.58 -7.73 -0.79
C GLY A 45 4.59 -6.70 -1.31
N ALA A 46 4.69 -5.54 -0.67
CA ALA A 46 5.67 -4.52 -1.01
C ALA A 46 7.11 -5.02 -0.83
N ALA A 47 7.39 -5.69 0.29
CA ALA A 47 8.68 -6.33 0.55
C ALA A 47 9.01 -7.42 -0.47
N ALA A 48 8.03 -8.26 -0.84
CA ALA A 48 8.20 -9.33 -1.82
C ALA A 48 8.54 -8.77 -3.22
N PHE A 49 7.79 -7.79 -3.72
CA PHE A 49 8.07 -7.19 -5.03
C PHE A 49 9.41 -6.44 -5.08
N LEU A 50 9.80 -5.76 -4.00
CA LEU A 50 11.12 -5.14 -3.88
C LEU A 50 12.23 -6.20 -3.87
N ALA A 51 12.12 -7.23 -3.02
CA ALA A 51 13.15 -8.26 -2.91
C ALA A 51 13.32 -9.09 -4.20
N VAL A 52 12.20 -9.53 -4.79
CA VAL A 52 12.20 -10.26 -6.07
C VAL A 52 12.69 -9.35 -7.21
N GLY A 53 12.31 -8.08 -7.25
CA GLY A 53 12.80 -7.11 -8.23
C GLY A 53 14.31 -6.86 -8.15
N ILE A 54 14.85 -6.65 -6.94
CA ILE A 54 16.29 -6.46 -6.71
C ILE A 54 17.08 -7.72 -7.10
N TRP A 55 16.62 -8.91 -6.69
CA TRP A 55 17.29 -10.18 -6.96
C TRP A 55 17.22 -10.58 -8.44
N THR A 56 16.06 -10.40 -9.09
CA THR A 56 15.90 -10.66 -10.52
C THR A 56 16.75 -9.71 -11.34
N MET A 57 16.81 -8.41 -10.99
CA MET A 57 17.73 -7.47 -11.63
C MET A 57 19.18 -7.93 -11.53
N HIS A 58 19.63 -8.36 -10.35
CA HIS A 58 20.98 -8.86 -10.17
C HIS A 58 21.31 -10.00 -11.15
N PHE A 59 20.44 -11.02 -11.25
CA PHE A 59 20.71 -12.15 -12.16
C PHE A 59 20.48 -11.84 -13.65
N VAL A 60 19.59 -10.91 -14.01
CA VAL A 60 19.55 -10.37 -15.39
C VAL A 60 20.88 -9.64 -15.70
N GLY A 61 21.42 -8.88 -14.75
CA GLY A 61 22.71 -8.21 -14.89
C GLY A 61 23.89 -9.19 -14.99
N MET A 62 23.86 -10.31 -14.27
CA MET A 62 24.82 -11.41 -14.44
C MET A 62 24.75 -12.04 -15.83
N LEU A 63 23.53 -12.30 -16.33
CA LEU A 63 23.32 -12.83 -17.69
C LEU A 63 23.73 -11.83 -18.78
N ALA A 64 23.74 -10.52 -18.47
CA ALA A 64 24.23 -9.48 -19.36
C ALA A 64 25.76 -9.40 -19.42
N ALA A 65 26.49 -9.96 -18.45
CA ALA A 65 27.94 -9.80 -18.33
C ALA A 65 28.70 -10.81 -19.21
N PRO A 66 29.90 -10.47 -19.72
CA PRO A 66 30.77 -11.37 -20.47
C PRO A 66 31.47 -12.38 -19.54
N LEU A 67 30.69 -13.30 -18.96
CA LEU A 67 31.21 -14.36 -18.10
C LEU A 67 32.02 -15.39 -18.92
N PRO A 68 33.03 -16.05 -18.33
CA PRO A 68 33.77 -17.11 -19.00
C PRO A 68 32.86 -18.23 -19.53
N PRO A 69 33.22 -18.88 -20.65
CA PRO A 69 32.58 -20.13 -21.07
C PRO A 69 32.54 -21.16 -19.94
N ASP A 70 31.51 -22.02 -19.96
CA ASP A 70 31.27 -23.07 -18.96
C ASP A 70 31.02 -22.61 -17.52
N THR A 71 30.72 -21.31 -17.31
CA THR A 71 30.24 -20.79 -16.02
C THR A 71 28.90 -21.43 -15.62
N VAL A 72 28.83 -22.01 -14.43
CA VAL A 72 27.61 -22.56 -13.82
C VAL A 72 27.27 -21.84 -12.51
N TYR A 73 26.02 -21.97 -12.07
CA TYR A 73 25.49 -21.30 -10.88
C TYR A 73 25.16 -22.31 -9.79
N LEU A 74 25.92 -22.30 -8.69
CA LEU A 74 25.67 -23.12 -7.51
C LEU A 74 24.31 -22.75 -6.89
N VAL A 75 23.42 -23.73 -6.77
CA VAL A 75 22.03 -23.53 -6.35
C VAL A 75 21.94 -23.02 -4.91
N LEU A 76 22.79 -23.52 -4.01
CA LEU A 76 22.73 -23.16 -2.59
C LEU A 76 23.09 -21.68 -2.32
N PRO A 77 24.24 -21.12 -2.79
CA PRO A 77 24.51 -19.69 -2.72
C PRO A 77 23.42 -18.83 -3.38
N THR A 78 22.89 -19.25 -4.53
CA THR A 78 21.81 -18.56 -5.25
C THR A 78 20.50 -18.48 -4.44
N ILE A 79 20.16 -19.54 -3.69
CA ILE A 79 19.02 -19.52 -2.77
C ILE A 79 19.32 -18.66 -1.53
N ILE A 80 20.52 -18.78 -0.95
CA ILE A 80 20.93 -17.99 0.23
C ILE A 80 20.91 -16.50 -0.11
N SER A 81 21.38 -16.10 -1.29
CA SER A 81 21.36 -14.70 -1.74
C SER A 81 19.92 -14.17 -1.81
N PHE A 82 18.98 -14.95 -2.35
CA PHE A 82 17.55 -14.59 -2.36
C PHE A 82 17.00 -14.40 -0.95
N LEU A 83 17.27 -15.36 -0.05
CA LEU A 83 16.80 -15.31 1.34
C LEU A 83 17.36 -14.12 2.10
N ILE A 84 18.65 -13.78 1.91
CA ILE A 84 19.25 -12.56 2.48
C ILE A 84 18.47 -11.33 2.02
N CYS A 85 18.22 -11.16 0.72
CA CYS A 85 17.48 -10.01 0.19
C CYS A 85 16.04 -9.96 0.73
N ALA A 86 15.30 -11.07 0.68
CA ALA A 86 13.93 -11.14 1.19
C ALA A 86 13.83 -10.77 2.68
N LEU A 87 14.75 -11.28 3.51
CA LEU A 87 14.79 -10.97 4.93
C LEU A 87 15.19 -9.53 5.22
N VAL A 88 16.27 -9.00 4.62
CA VAL A 88 16.74 -7.64 4.92
C VAL A 88 15.81 -6.56 4.38
N VAL A 89 15.16 -6.79 3.22
CA VAL A 89 14.09 -5.91 2.70
C VAL A 89 12.89 -5.95 3.66
N GLY A 90 12.40 -7.15 4.00
CA GLY A 90 11.25 -7.32 4.90
C GLY A 90 11.45 -6.69 6.27
N ILE A 91 12.58 -6.97 6.92
CA ILE A 91 12.94 -6.42 8.24
C ILE A 91 13.08 -4.90 8.18
N SER A 92 13.75 -4.36 7.16
CA SER A 92 13.99 -2.91 7.05
C SER A 92 12.70 -2.12 6.81
N LEU A 93 11.80 -2.64 5.97
CA LEU A 93 10.48 -2.07 5.73
C LEU A 93 9.56 -2.22 6.95
N PHE A 94 9.61 -3.36 7.64
CA PHE A 94 8.88 -3.56 8.89
C PHE A 94 9.32 -2.55 9.94
N PHE A 95 10.63 -2.47 10.23
CA PHE A 95 11.17 -1.57 11.24
C PHE A 95 10.84 -0.11 10.95
N VAL A 96 10.96 0.34 9.69
CA VAL A 96 10.64 1.73 9.31
C VAL A 96 9.14 2.05 9.36
N SER A 97 8.27 1.03 9.29
CA SER A 97 6.81 1.17 9.34
C SER A 97 6.23 1.16 10.76
N ILE A 98 7.03 0.91 11.79
CA ILE A 98 6.60 0.99 13.20
C ILE A 98 6.60 2.45 13.63
N GLY A 99 5.42 2.96 14.02
CA GLY A 99 5.24 4.29 14.62
C GLY A 99 5.69 5.45 13.73
N GLU A 100 6.07 6.57 14.34
CA GLU A 100 6.58 7.74 13.61
C GLU A 100 8.02 7.51 13.10
N PRO A 101 8.31 7.77 11.81
CA PRO A 101 9.60 7.49 11.20
C PRO A 101 10.66 8.55 11.58
N SER A 102 11.40 8.30 12.66
CA SER A 102 12.52 9.16 13.05
C SER A 102 13.70 9.04 12.07
N LEU A 103 14.46 10.13 11.88
CA LEU A 103 15.62 10.14 10.98
C LEU A 103 16.65 9.05 11.34
N LYS A 104 16.87 8.82 12.64
CA LYS A 104 17.75 7.74 13.15
C LYS A 104 17.27 6.36 12.72
N ARG A 105 15.96 6.09 12.80
CA ARG A 105 15.33 4.81 12.39
C ARG A 105 15.47 4.59 10.88
N VAL A 106 15.23 5.62 10.07
CA VAL A 106 15.40 5.54 8.62
C VAL A 106 16.87 5.29 8.26
N ALA A 107 17.81 5.98 8.91
CA ALA A 107 19.24 5.78 8.69
C ALA A 107 19.71 4.37 9.10
N SER A 108 19.28 3.84 10.26
CA SER A 108 19.62 2.48 10.67
C SER A 108 19.02 1.42 9.74
N SER A 109 17.77 1.58 9.30
CA SER A 109 17.17 0.71 8.29
C SER A 109 17.89 0.80 6.94
N ALA A 110 18.37 1.99 6.55
CA ALA A 110 19.11 2.16 5.30
C ALA A 110 20.48 1.48 5.31
N VAL A 111 21.20 1.54 6.44
CA VAL A 111 22.46 0.81 6.62
C VAL A 111 22.21 -0.71 6.58
N LEU A 112 21.23 -1.20 7.34
CA LEU A 112 20.86 -2.63 7.35
C LEU A 112 20.48 -3.13 5.94
N LEU A 113 19.62 -2.37 5.24
CA LEU A 113 19.15 -2.71 3.90
C LEU A 113 20.29 -2.63 2.87
N GLY A 114 21.11 -1.57 2.90
CA GLY A 114 22.21 -1.40 1.96
C GLY A 114 23.28 -2.48 2.10
N VAL A 115 23.71 -2.77 3.34
CA VAL A 115 24.63 -3.88 3.63
C VAL A 115 23.98 -5.22 3.25
N GLY A 116 22.69 -5.41 3.52
CA GLY A 116 21.95 -6.62 3.14
C GLY A 116 21.88 -6.85 1.62
N ILE A 117 21.62 -5.80 0.84
CA ILE A 117 21.58 -5.88 -0.63
C ILE A 117 22.99 -6.14 -1.20
N ALA A 118 24.03 -5.49 -0.66
CA ALA A 118 25.41 -5.75 -1.05
C ALA A 118 25.82 -7.20 -0.71
N SER A 119 25.47 -7.69 0.48
CA SER A 119 25.67 -9.10 0.87
C SER A 119 24.94 -10.08 -0.05
N MET A 120 23.68 -9.80 -0.44
CA MET A 120 23.00 -10.61 -1.45
C MET A 120 23.79 -10.65 -2.76
N HIS A 121 24.22 -9.49 -3.25
CA HIS A 121 24.98 -9.40 -4.50
C HIS A 121 26.26 -10.24 -4.44
N TYR A 122 27.11 -10.04 -3.42
CA TYR A 122 28.37 -10.79 -3.32
C TYR A 122 28.16 -12.28 -3.06
N VAL A 123 27.15 -12.69 -2.29
CA VAL A 123 26.80 -14.12 -2.14
C VAL A 123 26.28 -14.71 -3.45
N GLY A 124 25.59 -13.93 -4.29
CA GLY A 124 25.22 -14.30 -5.65
C GLY A 124 26.45 -14.52 -6.54
N ILE A 125 27.47 -13.65 -6.46
CA ILE A 125 28.74 -13.83 -7.18
C ILE A 125 29.51 -15.06 -6.71
N HIS A 126 29.54 -15.35 -5.40
CA HIS A 126 30.12 -16.58 -4.86
C HIS A 126 29.33 -17.84 -5.27
N GLY A 127 28.16 -17.68 -5.90
CA GLY A 127 27.45 -18.75 -6.58
C GLY A 127 28.00 -19.12 -7.95
N LEU A 128 28.84 -18.29 -8.58
CA LEU A 128 29.50 -18.66 -9.84
C LEU A 128 30.57 -19.74 -9.60
N ALA A 129 30.60 -20.76 -10.44
CA ALA A 129 31.66 -21.76 -10.48
C ALA A 129 32.08 -22.05 -11.93
N GLY A 130 33.35 -22.36 -12.13
CA GLY A 130 33.96 -22.65 -13.43
C GLY A 130 35.49 -22.79 -13.31
N PRO A 131 36.23 -22.83 -14.42
CA PRO A 131 37.70 -22.96 -14.44
C PRO A 131 38.45 -21.66 -14.07
N PHE A 132 37.92 -20.88 -13.14
CA PHE A 132 38.41 -19.56 -12.74
C PHE A 132 38.25 -19.32 -11.23
N ALA A 133 39.11 -18.47 -10.67
CA ALA A 133 38.91 -17.80 -9.40
C ALA A 133 38.33 -16.40 -9.63
N ILE A 134 37.63 -15.86 -8.63
CA ILE A 134 37.04 -14.51 -8.69
C ILE A 134 37.82 -13.60 -7.73
N ALA A 135 38.44 -12.55 -8.28
CA ALA A 135 39.10 -11.50 -7.54
C ALA A 135 38.21 -10.24 -7.48
N HIS A 136 38.25 -9.53 -6.36
CA HIS A 136 37.48 -8.30 -6.13
C HIS A 136 38.38 -7.13 -5.73
N ASP A 137 38.27 -6.01 -6.46
CA ASP A 137 38.86 -4.73 -6.07
C ASP A 137 38.16 -4.19 -4.80
N ARG A 138 38.93 -4.02 -3.72
CA ARG A 138 38.42 -3.58 -2.42
C ARG A 138 37.81 -2.18 -2.45
N THR A 139 38.31 -1.28 -3.28
CA THR A 139 37.78 0.08 -3.44
C THR A 139 36.42 0.05 -4.11
N MET A 140 36.26 -0.76 -5.16
CA MET A 140 34.97 -0.96 -5.83
C MET A 140 33.96 -1.67 -4.93
N VAL A 141 34.38 -2.60 -4.08
CA VAL A 141 33.52 -3.22 -3.04
C VAL A 141 33.03 -2.18 -2.03
N LEU A 142 33.93 -1.33 -1.49
CA LEU A 142 33.53 -0.27 -0.56
C LEU A 142 32.61 0.76 -1.23
N LEU A 143 32.87 1.10 -2.49
CA LEU A 143 32.03 2.01 -3.27
C LEU A 143 30.65 1.42 -3.55
N SER A 144 30.55 0.13 -3.92
CA SER A 144 29.26 -0.53 -4.14
C SER A 144 28.44 -0.58 -2.85
N VAL A 145 29.06 -0.90 -1.69
CA VAL A 145 28.39 -0.86 -0.38
C VAL A 145 27.90 0.54 -0.04
N LEU A 146 28.70 1.59 -0.31
CA LEU A 146 28.26 2.98 -0.10
C LEU A 146 27.06 3.34 -0.99
N VAL A 147 27.11 3.00 -2.28
CA VAL A 147 26.00 3.18 -3.22
C VAL A 147 24.77 2.39 -2.75
N ALA A 148 24.94 1.17 -2.23
CA ALA A 148 23.85 0.37 -1.68
C ALA A 148 23.14 1.07 -0.52
N VAL A 149 23.89 1.65 0.44
CA VAL A 149 23.33 2.36 1.60
C VAL A 149 22.65 3.67 1.19
N VAL A 150 23.21 4.44 0.27
CA VAL A 150 22.59 5.66 -0.26
C VAL A 150 21.29 5.33 -1.02
N THR A 151 21.32 4.28 -1.86
CA THR A 151 20.16 3.78 -2.59
C THR A 151 19.06 3.29 -1.64
N ALA A 152 19.44 2.52 -0.62
CA ALA A 152 18.52 2.05 0.41
C ALA A 152 17.88 3.21 1.18
N TYR A 153 18.64 4.24 1.54
CA TYR A 153 18.09 5.45 2.16
C TYR A 153 17.09 6.16 1.25
N GLY A 154 17.44 6.38 -0.02
CA GLY A 154 16.55 6.96 -1.02
C GLY A 154 15.25 6.16 -1.21
N GLY A 155 15.36 4.83 -1.34
CA GLY A 155 14.23 3.92 -1.47
C GLY A 155 13.32 3.91 -0.24
N LEU A 156 13.88 3.90 0.97
CA LEU A 156 13.10 4.00 2.22
C LEU A 156 12.39 5.36 2.35
N ARG A 157 13.04 6.46 1.96
CA ARG A 157 12.42 7.79 1.90
C ARG A 157 11.29 7.82 0.86
N ALA A 158 11.48 7.19 -0.30
CA ALA A 158 10.44 7.10 -1.33
C ALA A 158 9.23 6.26 -0.88
N PHE A 159 9.47 5.12 -0.23
CA PHE A 159 8.46 4.26 0.38
C PHE A 159 7.62 5.00 1.44
N LEU A 160 8.29 5.67 2.40
CA LEU A 160 7.62 6.44 3.45
C LEU A 160 6.80 7.63 2.91
N ALA A 161 7.28 8.24 1.82
CA ALA A 161 6.62 9.37 1.17
C ALA A 161 5.30 9.01 0.46
N GLN A 162 4.90 7.73 0.43
CA GLN A 162 3.59 7.23 -0.03
C GLN A 162 3.14 7.91 -1.32
N GLN A 163 3.96 7.78 -2.35
CA GLN A 163 3.85 8.59 -3.55
C GLN A 163 2.78 8.06 -4.49
N GLU A 164 2.04 8.95 -5.14
CA GLU A 164 1.09 8.63 -6.21
C GLU A 164 1.49 9.36 -7.52
N GLY A 165 0.93 8.91 -8.65
CA GLY A 165 1.11 9.54 -9.96
C GLY A 165 2.56 9.62 -10.45
N VAL A 166 2.94 10.76 -11.04
CA VAL A 166 4.27 10.97 -11.65
C VAL A 166 5.41 10.79 -10.65
N ARG A 167 5.22 11.22 -9.39
CA ARG A 167 6.27 11.15 -8.35
C ARG A 167 6.65 9.71 -8.01
N LEU A 168 5.66 8.81 -8.02
CA LEU A 168 5.85 7.35 -7.91
C LEU A 168 6.66 6.81 -9.09
N ILE A 169 6.30 7.16 -10.33
CA ILE A 169 7.01 6.71 -11.55
C ILE A 169 8.48 7.14 -11.49
N VAL A 170 8.74 8.44 -11.25
CA VAL A 170 10.11 8.98 -11.17
C VAL A 170 10.92 8.32 -10.06
N SER A 171 10.34 8.11 -8.88
CA SER A 171 11.03 7.45 -7.76
C SER A 171 11.33 5.98 -8.03
N SER A 172 10.48 5.31 -8.82
CA SER A 172 10.65 3.90 -9.18
C SER A 172 11.75 3.70 -10.23
N ILE A 173 11.80 4.58 -11.23
CA ILE A 173 12.89 4.63 -12.22
C ILE A 173 14.22 4.98 -11.52
N ALA A 174 14.23 6.00 -10.67
CA ALA A 174 15.42 6.38 -9.90
C ALA A 174 15.91 5.23 -8.99
N PHE A 175 14.99 4.51 -8.34
CA PHE A 175 15.30 3.31 -7.57
C PHE A 175 15.93 2.22 -8.44
N GLY A 176 15.33 1.90 -9.60
CA GLY A 176 15.89 0.90 -10.52
C GLY A 176 17.31 1.24 -10.98
N ILE A 177 17.52 2.46 -11.44
CA ILE A 177 18.84 2.98 -11.83
C ILE A 177 19.84 2.88 -10.66
N ALA A 178 19.44 3.23 -9.44
CA ALA A 178 20.32 3.25 -8.28
C ALA A 178 20.72 1.85 -7.78
N VAL A 179 19.78 0.88 -7.76
CA VAL A 179 20.09 -0.52 -7.40
C VAL A 179 20.94 -1.19 -8.49
N SER A 180 20.62 -0.97 -9.77
CA SER A 180 21.47 -1.43 -10.87
C SER A 180 22.85 -0.77 -10.86
N GLY A 181 22.93 0.51 -10.50
CA GLY A 181 24.19 1.24 -10.33
C GLY A 181 25.10 0.61 -9.28
N MET A 182 24.53 0.16 -8.15
CA MET A 182 25.27 -0.64 -7.15
C MET A 182 25.82 -1.93 -7.75
N HIS A 183 24.96 -2.70 -8.42
CA HIS A 183 25.35 -3.97 -9.05
C HIS A 183 26.48 -3.78 -10.06
N TYR A 184 26.33 -2.89 -11.04
CA TYR A 184 27.35 -2.66 -12.06
C TYR A 184 28.63 -2.02 -11.51
N THR A 185 28.56 -1.28 -10.40
CA THR A 185 29.77 -0.80 -9.69
C THR A 185 30.56 -1.96 -9.10
N ALA A 186 29.88 -2.92 -8.48
CA ALA A 186 30.51 -4.13 -7.95
C ALA A 186 31.07 -5.04 -9.06
N MET A 187 30.34 -5.20 -10.18
CA MET A 187 30.80 -5.93 -11.37
C MET A 187 32.07 -5.31 -11.98
N LEU A 188 32.18 -3.99 -12.00
CA LEU A 188 33.35 -3.28 -12.57
C LEU A 188 34.64 -3.59 -11.80
N GLY A 189 34.53 -3.88 -10.49
CA GLY A 189 35.64 -4.33 -9.65
C GLY A 189 35.80 -5.85 -9.57
N MET A 190 35.23 -6.63 -10.48
CA MET A 190 35.35 -8.09 -10.50
C MET A 190 36.28 -8.54 -11.64
N HIS A 191 37.19 -9.45 -11.32
CA HIS A 191 38.12 -10.05 -12.29
C HIS A 191 38.11 -11.57 -12.20
N PHE A 192 38.19 -12.23 -13.35
CA PHE A 192 38.30 -13.68 -13.46
C PHE A 192 39.76 -14.07 -13.69
N GLU A 193 40.34 -14.83 -12.76
CA GLU A 193 41.70 -15.35 -12.85
C GLU A 193 41.65 -16.84 -13.23
N PRO A 194 42.28 -17.29 -14.34
CA PRO A 194 42.27 -18.70 -14.73
C PRO A 194 42.89 -19.61 -13.66
N LEU A 195 42.22 -20.71 -13.32
CA LEU A 195 42.78 -21.70 -12.39
C LEU A 195 43.95 -22.45 -13.05
N THR A 196 45.17 -22.24 -12.56
CA THR A 196 46.34 -23.01 -13.00
C THR A 196 46.25 -24.47 -12.52
N ALA A 197 46.73 -25.39 -13.37
CA ALA A 197 46.42 -26.84 -13.31
C ALA A 197 46.90 -27.63 -12.07
N GLY A 198 47.40 -26.98 -11.02
CA GLY A 198 47.68 -27.60 -9.71
C GLY A 198 46.69 -27.17 -8.60
N GLY A 199 45.88 -26.14 -8.84
CA GLY A 199 44.91 -25.62 -7.88
C GLY A 199 43.58 -26.36 -7.95
N HIS A 200 43.52 -27.61 -7.45
CA HIS A 200 42.25 -28.30 -7.20
C HIS A 200 41.50 -27.64 -6.03
N GLN A 201 40.95 -26.43 -6.24
CA GLN A 201 39.75 -26.08 -5.49
C GLN A 201 38.70 -27.14 -5.84
N HIS A 202 38.22 -27.83 -4.81
CA HIS A 202 37.21 -28.86 -4.98
C HIS A 202 36.00 -28.24 -5.71
N LEU A 203 35.72 -28.69 -6.92
CA LEU A 203 34.35 -28.73 -7.42
C LEU A 203 33.59 -29.75 -6.56
N GLY A 204 33.30 -29.35 -5.32
CA GLY A 204 32.48 -30.12 -4.41
C GLY A 204 31.15 -30.37 -5.09
N GLY A 205 30.65 -31.61 -5.02
CA GLY A 205 29.46 -32.09 -5.74
C GLY A 205 28.13 -31.50 -5.24
N GLY A 206 28.06 -30.17 -5.12
CA GLY A 206 26.84 -29.42 -4.86
C GLY A 206 26.00 -29.28 -6.13
N LEU A 207 24.70 -29.07 -5.93
CA LEU A 207 23.76 -28.82 -7.00
C LEU A 207 24.13 -27.53 -7.75
N ALA A 208 24.37 -27.64 -9.06
CA ALA A 208 24.64 -26.53 -9.95
C ALA A 208 23.55 -26.44 -11.04
N ALA A 209 23.14 -25.21 -11.37
CA ALA A 209 22.27 -24.89 -12.47
C ALA A 209 23.09 -24.35 -13.64
N SER A 210 22.77 -24.78 -14.86
CA SER A 210 23.34 -24.18 -16.06
C SER A 210 22.76 -22.78 -16.31
N GLN A 211 23.44 -21.99 -17.14
CA GLN A 211 22.97 -20.66 -17.54
C GLN A 211 21.57 -20.70 -18.19
N GLN A 212 21.21 -21.77 -18.91
CA GLN A 212 19.87 -21.93 -19.49
C GLN A 212 18.80 -22.11 -18.41
N ILE A 213 19.06 -22.93 -17.38
CA ILE A 213 18.13 -23.12 -16.26
C ILE A 213 17.91 -21.80 -15.52
N LEU A 214 18.99 -21.07 -15.23
CA LEU A 214 18.89 -19.76 -14.59
C LEU A 214 18.10 -18.76 -15.45
N SER A 215 18.37 -18.72 -16.76
CA SER A 215 17.65 -17.85 -17.70
C SER A 215 16.14 -18.12 -17.72
N ILE A 216 15.73 -19.38 -17.64
CA ILE A 216 14.31 -19.77 -17.54
C ILE A 216 13.70 -19.27 -16.21
N VAL A 217 14.38 -19.48 -15.08
CA VAL A 217 13.91 -19.00 -13.76
C VAL A 217 13.78 -17.48 -13.75
N VAL A 218 14.80 -16.77 -14.26
CA VAL A 218 14.81 -15.31 -14.37
C VAL A 218 13.70 -14.80 -15.28
N ALA A 219 13.46 -15.45 -16.43
CA ALA A 219 12.36 -15.08 -17.34
C ALA A 219 10.98 -15.24 -16.68
N VAL A 220 10.75 -16.31 -15.92
CA VAL A 220 9.51 -16.51 -15.15
C VAL A 220 9.35 -15.41 -14.09
N LEU A 221 10.41 -15.04 -13.38
CA LEU A 221 10.35 -13.96 -12.39
C LEU A 221 10.12 -12.59 -13.03
N CYS A 222 10.74 -12.31 -14.18
CA CYS A 222 10.45 -11.11 -14.98
C CYS A 222 8.96 -11.03 -15.37
N PHE A 223 8.36 -12.16 -15.79
CA PHE A 223 6.93 -12.24 -16.08
C PHE A 223 6.07 -12.00 -14.83
N VAL A 224 6.42 -12.57 -13.67
CA VAL A 224 5.71 -12.34 -12.40
C VAL A 224 5.79 -10.87 -11.96
N ILE A 225 6.95 -10.22 -12.11
CA ILE A 225 7.12 -8.79 -11.81
C ILE A 225 6.26 -7.94 -12.77
N ALA A 226 6.29 -8.23 -14.07
CA ALA A 226 5.47 -7.51 -15.06
C ALA A 226 3.97 -7.71 -14.82
N ALA A 227 3.52 -8.92 -14.50
CA ALA A 227 2.14 -9.21 -14.15
C ALA A 227 1.72 -8.47 -12.86
N GLY A 228 2.55 -8.47 -11.83
CA GLY A 228 2.32 -7.71 -10.59
C GLY A 228 2.24 -6.20 -10.81
N PHE A 229 3.12 -5.67 -11.66
CA PHE A 229 3.06 -4.27 -12.09
C PHE A 229 1.74 -3.95 -12.81
N LEU A 230 1.35 -4.74 -13.82
CA LEU A 230 0.08 -4.55 -14.54
C LEU A 230 -1.13 -4.64 -13.60
N LEU A 231 -1.15 -5.60 -12.67
CA LEU A 231 -2.17 -5.70 -11.62
C LEU A 231 -2.17 -4.49 -10.68
N SER A 232 -1.02 -3.88 -10.39
CA SER A 232 -0.94 -2.67 -9.57
C SER A 232 -1.54 -1.43 -10.25
N LEU A 233 -1.55 -1.40 -11.59
CA LEU A 233 -2.20 -0.37 -12.41
C LEU A 233 -3.71 -0.55 -12.51
N VAL A 234 -4.24 -1.76 -12.32
CA VAL A 234 -5.70 -2.00 -12.29
C VAL A 234 -6.30 -1.17 -11.14
N PRO A 235 -7.21 -0.23 -11.43
CA PRO A 235 -7.85 0.55 -10.38
C PRO A 235 -8.69 -0.37 -9.49
N ASP A 236 -8.54 -0.25 -8.18
CA ASP A 236 -9.43 -0.95 -7.25
C ASP A 236 -10.87 -0.53 -7.54
N GLN A 237 -11.69 -1.44 -8.07
CA GLN A 237 -13.10 -1.16 -8.39
C GLN A 237 -13.89 -0.70 -7.15
N ARG A 238 -13.43 -1.02 -5.94
CA ARG A 238 -13.95 -0.47 -4.67
C ARG A 238 -13.66 1.04 -4.52
N ARG A 239 -12.46 1.50 -4.93
CA ARG A 239 -12.05 2.92 -4.95
C ARG A 239 -12.84 3.66 -6.03
N GLN A 240 -13.07 3.02 -7.19
CA GLN A 240 -13.97 3.54 -8.23
C GLN A 240 -15.45 3.55 -7.83
N ALA A 241 -15.96 2.53 -7.12
CA ALA A 241 -17.34 2.53 -6.64
C ALA A 241 -17.55 3.65 -5.60
N ALA A 242 -16.60 3.84 -4.68
CA ALA A 242 -16.64 4.94 -3.72
C ALA A 242 -16.63 6.33 -4.39
N THR A 243 -15.89 6.51 -5.49
CA THR A 243 -15.88 7.78 -6.24
C THR A 243 -17.03 7.92 -7.25
N ALA A 244 -17.49 6.86 -7.91
CA ALA A 244 -18.63 6.88 -8.83
C ALA A 244 -19.93 7.15 -8.07
N VAL A 245 -20.12 6.54 -6.90
CA VAL A 245 -21.19 6.91 -5.96
C VAL A 245 -21.12 8.41 -5.59
N MET A 246 -19.93 9.02 -5.61
CA MET A 246 -19.72 10.45 -5.33
C MET A 246 -19.82 11.37 -6.57
N VAL A 247 -19.80 10.81 -7.78
CA VAL A 247 -19.69 11.54 -9.08
C VAL A 247 -20.90 11.33 -9.99
N ASP A 248 -21.87 10.49 -9.63
CA ASP A 248 -23.12 10.28 -10.39
C ASP A 248 -24.32 11.05 -9.80
N PRO A 249 -24.54 12.31 -10.20
CA PRO A 249 -25.85 12.91 -10.31
C PRO A 249 -26.36 12.78 -11.75
N ILE A 250 -27.63 12.39 -11.88
CA ILE A 250 -28.41 12.30 -13.13
C ILE A 250 -28.22 10.99 -13.92
N SER A 251 -28.88 9.93 -13.43
CA SER A 251 -29.68 9.08 -14.32
C SER A 251 -31.17 9.32 -14.02
N PRO A 252 -32.03 9.64 -15.01
CA PRO A 252 -33.44 9.86 -14.78
C PRO A 252 -34.14 8.53 -14.45
N SER A 253 -34.88 8.51 -13.35
CA SER A 253 -35.71 7.36 -12.96
C SER A 253 -36.84 7.16 -13.96
N VAL A 254 -36.70 6.18 -14.87
CA VAL A 254 -37.86 5.61 -15.57
C VAL A 254 -38.64 4.77 -14.56
N ALA A 255 -39.92 5.08 -14.39
CA ALA A 255 -40.79 4.41 -13.44
C ALA A 255 -41.06 2.95 -13.88
N PRO A 256 -41.06 1.97 -12.97
CA PRO A 256 -41.62 0.65 -13.22
C PRO A 256 -43.12 0.63 -12.88
N GLU A 257 -43.96 0.32 -13.86
CA GLU A 257 -45.33 -0.17 -13.62
C GLU A 257 -45.31 -1.63 -13.13
N PRO A 258 -46.38 -2.11 -12.45
CA PRO A 258 -46.33 -3.37 -11.71
C PRO A 258 -46.80 -4.59 -12.52
N MET A 259 -45.98 -5.64 -12.59
CA MET A 259 -46.42 -6.98 -13.04
C MET A 259 -45.85 -8.12 -12.17
N THR A 260 -46.71 -8.61 -11.27
CA THR A 260 -47.01 -10.02 -10.87
C THR A 260 -45.94 -11.13 -10.83
N GLN A 261 -45.99 -11.90 -9.70
CA GLN A 261 -45.57 -13.32 -9.53
C GLN A 261 -44.05 -13.63 -9.58
N ALA A 262 -43.46 -14.65 -8.96
CA ALA A 262 -43.80 -15.62 -7.89
C ALA A 262 -42.50 -16.42 -7.53
N SER A 263 -42.31 -17.13 -6.41
CA SER A 263 -42.92 -17.16 -5.06
C SER A 263 -42.09 -18.11 -4.15
N ALA A 264 -41.81 -17.77 -2.88
CA ALA A 264 -41.25 -18.72 -1.90
C ALA A 264 -41.68 -18.36 -0.45
N SER A 265 -42.22 -19.33 0.28
CA SER A 265 -42.96 -19.14 1.55
C SER A 265 -42.11 -19.55 2.79
N PRO A 266 -42.63 -19.65 4.04
CA PRO A 266 -42.10 -18.80 5.12
C PRO A 266 -41.57 -19.57 6.34
N ARG A 267 -41.15 -18.86 7.39
CA ARG A 267 -41.22 -19.37 8.77
C ARG A 267 -42.00 -18.40 9.68
N PRO A 268 -43.07 -18.86 10.34
CA PRO A 268 -43.90 -18.01 11.20
C PRO A 268 -43.37 -17.96 12.63
N MET A 269 -43.61 -16.84 13.32
CA MET A 269 -43.69 -16.66 14.78
C MET A 269 -44.54 -15.39 15.04
N PRO A 270 -45.20 -15.24 16.19
CA PRO A 270 -46.61 -14.82 16.20
C PRO A 270 -46.84 -13.32 16.15
N ALA A 271 -47.97 -12.93 15.53
CA ALA A 271 -48.58 -11.64 15.77
C ALA A 271 -49.47 -11.68 17.03
N PRO A 272 -49.38 -10.66 17.90
CA PRO A 272 -50.54 -9.96 18.44
C PRO A 272 -50.72 -8.67 17.61
N LEU A 273 -51.84 -8.54 16.90
CA LEU A 273 -53.08 -7.91 17.38
C LEU A 273 -52.97 -6.39 17.60
N GLY A 274 -53.69 -5.65 16.77
CA GLY A 274 -54.37 -4.41 17.16
C GLY A 274 -53.50 -3.15 17.22
N GLY A 275 -53.74 -2.22 16.30
CA GLY A 275 -53.03 -0.95 16.25
C GLY A 275 -53.21 -0.06 17.48
N LEU A 276 -52.15 0.71 17.73
CA LEU A 276 -52.11 2.12 18.16
C LEU A 276 -50.66 2.56 17.92
N GLY A 277 -50.42 3.87 17.77
CA GLY A 277 -49.13 4.38 17.27
C GLY A 277 -47.92 3.85 18.06
N GLN A 278 -46.85 3.45 17.35
CA GLN A 278 -45.56 3.22 18.01
C GLN A 278 -45.20 4.48 18.81
N PRO A 279 -44.89 4.36 20.12
CA PRO A 279 -44.49 5.52 20.90
C PRO A 279 -43.24 6.14 20.25
N PRO A 280 -43.11 7.48 20.27
CA PRO A 280 -41.87 8.13 19.82
C PRO A 280 -40.69 7.48 20.53
N ARG A 281 -39.77 6.89 19.76
CA ARG A 281 -38.56 6.29 20.34
C ARG A 281 -37.78 7.41 21.03
N ALA A 282 -37.65 7.31 22.34
CA ALA A 282 -36.87 8.27 23.11
C ALA A 282 -35.41 8.23 22.63
N PRO A 283 -34.77 9.39 22.37
CA PRO A 283 -33.37 9.42 21.97
C PRO A 283 -32.48 8.68 22.96
N VAL A 284 -31.53 7.90 22.44
CA VAL A 284 -30.58 7.17 23.26
C VAL A 284 -29.51 8.13 23.82
N PRO A 285 -29.24 8.14 25.14
CA PRO A 285 -28.18 8.99 25.69
C PRO A 285 -26.78 8.47 25.34
N ARG A 286 -26.67 7.17 25.01
CA ARG A 286 -25.40 6.52 24.69
C ARG A 286 -25.52 5.63 23.46
N LEU A 287 -24.47 5.64 22.65
CA LEU A 287 -24.37 4.93 21.40
C LEU A 287 -23.40 3.73 21.55
N PRO A 288 -23.78 2.51 21.14
CA PRO A 288 -22.93 1.32 21.23
C PRO A 288 -21.83 1.34 20.18
N VAL A 289 -20.59 1.05 20.60
CA VAL A 289 -19.42 0.93 19.71
C VAL A 289 -18.65 -0.35 20.00
N GLU A 290 -18.14 -0.98 18.96
CA GLU A 290 -17.31 -2.19 19.07
C GLU A 290 -15.86 -1.81 19.43
N GLY A 291 -15.29 -2.53 20.40
CA GLY A 291 -13.89 -2.48 20.80
C GLY A 291 -13.30 -3.89 20.91
N ALA A 292 -12.00 -3.97 21.19
CA ALA A 292 -11.28 -5.25 21.25
C ALA A 292 -11.82 -6.21 22.34
N ASP A 293 -12.37 -5.65 23.42
CA ASP A 293 -12.85 -6.39 24.59
C ASP A 293 -14.40 -6.51 24.64
N GLY A 294 -15.11 -6.04 23.59
CA GLY A 294 -16.57 -6.12 23.47
C GLY A 294 -17.25 -4.80 23.09
N THR A 295 -18.56 -4.71 23.34
CA THR A 295 -19.36 -3.50 23.07
C THR A 295 -19.21 -2.48 24.19
N HIS A 296 -18.59 -1.35 23.88
CA HIS A 296 -18.55 -0.18 24.76
C HIS A 296 -19.69 0.79 24.41
N PHE A 297 -19.95 1.75 25.29
CA PHE A 297 -20.96 2.80 25.06
C PHE A 297 -20.29 4.17 25.14
N ILE A 298 -20.46 4.99 24.11
CA ILE A 298 -20.01 6.40 24.09
C ILE A 298 -21.22 7.29 24.41
N ASP A 299 -21.01 8.35 25.17
CA ASP A 299 -22.06 9.36 25.39
C ASP A 299 -22.36 10.13 24.10
N THR A 300 -23.63 10.41 23.82
CA THR A 300 -23.98 11.15 22.59
C THR A 300 -23.42 12.57 22.59
N ALA A 301 -23.10 13.14 23.75
CA ALA A 301 -22.39 14.42 23.87
C ALA A 301 -20.93 14.39 23.36
N ASP A 302 -20.29 13.22 23.26
CA ASP A 302 -18.92 13.10 22.72
C ASP A 302 -18.91 12.87 21.19
N VAL A 303 -20.07 12.56 20.59
CA VAL A 303 -20.20 12.18 19.18
C VAL A 303 -20.29 13.40 18.28
N ARG A 304 -19.34 13.53 17.35
CA ARG A 304 -19.28 14.65 16.40
C ARG A 304 -19.92 14.32 15.05
N SER A 305 -19.63 13.13 14.52
CA SER A 305 -20.21 12.65 13.27
C SER A 305 -20.46 11.14 13.29
N VAL A 306 -21.45 10.72 12.50
CA VAL A 306 -21.76 9.32 12.21
C VAL A 306 -21.76 9.15 10.69
N ARG A 307 -20.91 8.24 10.18
CA ARG A 307 -20.72 7.94 8.76
C ARG A 307 -21.23 6.54 8.43
N ALA A 308 -21.98 6.38 7.35
CA ALA A 308 -22.38 5.06 6.86
C ALA A 308 -21.16 4.28 6.32
N ASP A 309 -21.04 3.00 6.69
CA ASP A 309 -20.04 2.08 6.15
C ASP A 309 -20.69 0.68 5.95
N ALA A 310 -21.08 0.39 4.71
CA ALA A 310 -21.89 -0.77 4.34
C ALA A 310 -23.18 -0.92 5.19
N HIS A 311 -23.26 -1.95 6.03
CA HIS A 311 -24.42 -2.25 6.88
C HIS A 311 -24.33 -1.67 8.29
N TYR A 312 -23.20 -1.05 8.64
CA TYR A 312 -22.93 -0.49 9.96
C TYR A 312 -22.58 1.01 9.83
N THR A 313 -22.22 1.66 10.93
CA THR A 313 -21.78 3.06 10.95
C THR A 313 -20.44 3.21 11.64
N ARG A 314 -19.73 4.28 11.30
CA ARG A 314 -18.55 4.74 12.05
C ARG A 314 -18.85 6.04 12.75
N VAL A 315 -18.46 6.11 14.01
CA VAL A 315 -18.76 7.20 14.93
C VAL A 315 -17.46 7.88 15.29
N HIS A 316 -17.38 9.19 15.07
CA HIS A 316 -16.20 9.99 15.33
C HIS A 316 -16.34 10.69 16.68
N ASP A 317 -15.50 10.32 17.64
CA ASP A 317 -15.47 10.88 19.00
C ASP A 317 -14.55 12.13 19.12
N GLY A 318 -14.10 12.68 17.99
CA GLY A 318 -13.14 13.78 17.92
C GLY A 318 -11.68 13.34 17.91
N THR A 319 -11.38 12.16 18.44
CA THR A 319 -10.02 11.61 18.47
C THR A 319 -9.85 10.43 17.51
N ARG A 320 -10.89 9.62 17.32
CA ARG A 320 -10.90 8.40 16.50
C ARG A 320 -12.28 8.06 15.94
N GLU A 321 -12.31 7.32 14.84
CA GLU A 321 -13.49 6.58 14.40
C GLU A 321 -13.61 5.28 15.21
N ARG A 322 -14.84 4.90 15.60
CA ARG A 322 -15.18 3.57 16.14
C ARG A 322 -16.37 2.97 15.40
N MET A 323 -16.44 1.65 15.28
CA MET A 323 -17.54 0.96 14.60
C MET A 323 -18.77 0.90 15.51
N CYS A 324 -19.95 1.21 14.98
CA CYS A 324 -21.25 1.05 15.63
C CYS A 324 -22.09 0.09 14.78
N PRO A 325 -22.73 -0.94 15.37
CA PRO A 325 -23.47 -1.94 14.60
C PRO A 325 -24.77 -1.42 13.95
N TRP A 326 -25.21 -0.19 14.30
CA TRP A 326 -26.39 0.42 13.69
C TRP A 326 -26.12 0.86 12.25
N SER A 327 -27.10 0.63 11.38
CA SER A 327 -27.18 1.29 10.08
C SER A 327 -27.42 2.80 10.24
N ILE A 328 -27.15 3.59 9.21
CA ILE A 328 -27.33 5.05 9.29
C ILE A 328 -28.79 5.47 9.53
N SER A 329 -29.76 4.70 9.03
CA SER A 329 -31.18 4.97 9.27
C SER A 329 -31.60 4.63 10.70
N GLU A 330 -30.99 3.62 11.33
CA GLU A 330 -31.19 3.34 12.75
C GLU A 330 -30.51 4.40 13.62
N ALA A 331 -29.29 4.82 13.28
CA ALA A 331 -28.62 5.93 13.98
C ALA A 331 -29.45 7.23 13.91
N GLU A 332 -30.01 7.57 12.74
CA GLU A 332 -30.90 8.73 12.59
C GLU A 332 -32.19 8.61 13.42
N ALA A 333 -32.73 7.39 13.57
CA ALA A 333 -33.96 7.14 14.34
C ALA A 333 -33.73 7.01 15.86
N GLN A 334 -32.48 6.87 16.32
CA GLN A 334 -32.12 6.69 17.73
C GLN A 334 -31.42 7.91 18.34
N LEU A 335 -30.76 8.74 17.54
CA LEU A 335 -30.10 9.96 17.99
C LEU A 335 -31.10 11.12 18.17
N ASP A 336 -30.77 12.06 19.05
CA ASP A 336 -31.63 13.23 19.31
C ASP A 336 -31.69 14.15 18.07
N PRO A 337 -32.86 14.32 17.42
CA PRO A 337 -33.00 15.16 16.23
C PRO A 337 -32.81 16.66 16.50
N SER A 338 -32.79 17.09 17.77
CA SER A 338 -32.47 18.45 18.18
C SER A 338 -30.95 18.73 18.22
N LEU A 339 -30.12 17.69 18.39
CA LEU A 339 -28.66 17.79 18.40
C LEU A 339 -28.03 17.29 17.09
N PHE A 340 -28.58 16.23 16.51
CA PHE A 340 -28.05 15.57 15.32
C PHE A 340 -28.85 15.92 14.06
N LEU A 341 -28.15 16.06 12.94
CA LEU A 341 -28.76 16.30 11.63
C LEU A 341 -28.11 15.43 10.55
N ARG A 342 -28.92 14.74 9.75
CA ARG A 342 -28.47 14.04 8.54
C ARG A 342 -28.18 15.04 7.42
N VAL A 343 -26.93 15.46 7.32
CA VAL A 343 -26.44 16.43 6.33
C VAL A 343 -26.20 15.81 4.94
N HIS A 344 -25.98 14.50 4.90
CA HIS A 344 -25.77 13.74 3.67
C HIS A 344 -26.43 12.35 3.78
N ARG A 345 -26.71 11.68 2.65
CA ARG A 345 -27.26 10.31 2.66
C ARG A 345 -26.39 9.31 3.43
N SER A 346 -25.10 9.63 3.64
CA SER A 346 -24.10 8.83 4.35
C SER A 346 -23.49 9.51 5.58
N HIS A 347 -23.96 10.70 6.00
CA HIS A 347 -23.41 11.42 7.15
C HIS A 347 -24.49 12.08 8.00
N ILE A 348 -24.40 11.86 9.32
CA ILE A 348 -25.10 12.59 10.38
C ILE A 348 -24.03 13.38 11.16
N VAL A 349 -24.36 14.60 11.57
CA VAL A 349 -23.45 15.52 12.29
C VAL A 349 -24.15 16.04 13.54
N ALA A 350 -23.41 16.13 14.64
CA ALA A 350 -23.83 16.89 15.82
C ALA A 350 -23.65 18.39 15.55
N ILE A 351 -24.77 19.11 15.50
CA ILE A 351 -24.80 20.56 15.25
C ILE A 351 -23.95 21.36 16.27
N PRO A 352 -23.92 21.03 17.59
CA PRO A 352 -23.09 21.76 18.55
C PRO A 352 -21.59 21.75 18.26
N HIS A 353 -21.08 20.75 17.52
CA HIS A 353 -19.65 20.56 17.25
C HIS A 353 -19.19 21.14 15.92
N VAL A 354 -20.04 21.89 15.21
CA VAL A 354 -19.68 22.51 13.92
C VAL A 354 -18.90 23.81 14.17
N ALA A 355 -17.60 23.77 13.92
CA ALA A 355 -16.71 24.93 14.07
C ALA A 355 -16.72 25.85 12.84
N LEU A 356 -16.93 25.31 11.64
CA LEU A 356 -16.87 26.09 10.39
C LEU A 356 -17.80 25.52 9.31
N VAL A 357 -18.39 26.40 8.49
CA VAL A 357 -19.10 26.04 7.25
C VAL A 357 -18.36 26.66 6.07
N ARG A 358 -17.79 25.85 5.19
CA ARG A 358 -17.23 26.31 3.90
C ARG A 358 -18.19 25.96 2.77
N ARG A 359 -18.34 26.85 1.78
CA ARG A 359 -18.98 26.53 0.50
C ARG A 359 -17.93 25.92 -0.42
N GLU A 360 -18.24 24.80 -1.05
CA GLU A 360 -17.34 24.11 -1.98
C GLU A 360 -18.13 23.72 -3.23
N GLY A 361 -17.95 24.51 -4.29
CA GLY A 361 -18.81 24.48 -5.48
C GLY A 361 -20.29 24.75 -5.16
N ASP A 362 -21.13 23.81 -5.57
CA ASP A 362 -22.57 23.77 -5.26
C ASP A 362 -22.90 23.13 -3.90
N GLY A 363 -21.91 22.53 -3.25
CA GLY A 363 -22.04 21.89 -1.94
C GLY A 363 -21.60 22.80 -0.79
N ALA A 364 -21.62 22.23 0.41
CA ALA A 364 -20.93 22.79 1.57
C ALA A 364 -20.17 21.69 2.31
N VAL A 365 -19.13 22.07 3.04
CA VAL A 365 -18.37 21.20 3.93
C VAL A 365 -18.38 21.81 5.33
N LEU A 366 -18.71 20.98 6.31
CA LEU A 366 -18.61 21.30 7.73
C LEU A 366 -17.24 20.89 8.24
N GLU A 367 -16.57 21.76 8.97
CA GLU A 367 -15.40 21.42 9.78
C GLU A 367 -15.87 21.29 11.23
N LEU A 368 -15.65 20.13 11.84
CA LEU A 368 -16.04 19.84 13.22
C LEU A 368 -14.88 20.15 14.17
N ASP A 369 -15.20 20.54 15.39
CA ASP A 369 -14.20 20.75 16.43
C ASP A 369 -13.43 19.45 16.76
N GLY A 370 -12.22 19.59 17.28
CA GLY A 370 -11.36 18.46 17.68
C GLY A 370 -9.87 18.73 17.50
N PRO A 371 -8.99 17.83 18.00
CA PRO A 371 -7.55 17.91 17.84
C PRO A 371 -7.08 17.79 16.38
N SER A 372 -7.92 17.28 15.46
CA SER A 372 -7.69 17.34 14.02
C SER A 372 -8.98 17.78 13.31
N PRO A 373 -8.90 18.65 12.28
CA PRO A 373 -10.09 19.18 11.61
C PRO A 373 -10.80 18.08 10.80
N HIS A 374 -11.91 17.57 11.33
CA HIS A 374 -12.73 16.55 10.67
C HIS A 374 -13.73 17.21 9.72
N ARG A 375 -13.66 16.89 8.42
CA ARG A 375 -14.48 17.51 7.37
C ARG A 375 -15.61 16.60 6.91
N VAL A 376 -16.85 17.11 6.94
CA VAL A 376 -18.05 16.37 6.54
C VAL A 376 -18.77 17.05 5.38
N PRO A 377 -19.04 16.37 4.25
CA PRO A 377 -19.77 16.95 3.13
C PRO A 377 -21.27 17.07 3.42
N VAL A 378 -21.87 18.17 2.96
CA VAL A 378 -23.30 18.48 3.05
C VAL A 378 -23.95 18.39 1.68
N SER A 379 -25.04 17.63 1.58
CA SER A 379 -25.85 17.56 0.36
C SER A 379 -26.56 18.88 0.06
N ARG A 380 -26.68 19.24 -1.23
CA ARG A 380 -27.29 20.51 -1.68
C ARG A 380 -28.64 20.81 -1.02
N ALA A 381 -29.50 19.80 -0.93
CA ALA A 381 -30.83 19.88 -0.32
C ALA A 381 -30.80 20.20 1.19
N LYS A 382 -29.76 19.79 1.91
CA LYS A 382 -29.61 19.99 3.36
C LYS A 382 -28.88 21.29 3.73
N ILE A 383 -28.32 22.04 2.78
CA ILE A 383 -27.60 23.30 3.06
C ILE A 383 -28.49 24.33 3.76
N ALA A 384 -29.76 24.47 3.34
CA ALA A 384 -30.69 25.43 3.95
C ALA A 384 -31.01 25.06 5.41
N GLU A 385 -31.23 23.78 5.68
CA GLU A 385 -31.53 23.22 7.00
C GLU A 385 -30.32 23.33 7.94
N VAL A 386 -29.12 22.97 7.46
CA VAL A 386 -27.86 23.16 8.20
C VAL A 386 -27.65 24.63 8.57
N LYS A 387 -27.83 25.55 7.62
CA LYS A 387 -27.71 26.99 7.90
C LYS A 387 -28.72 27.46 8.95
N ALA A 388 -29.98 27.05 8.84
CA ALA A 388 -31.01 27.39 9.82
C ALA A 388 -30.68 26.87 11.23
N ARG A 389 -30.21 25.62 11.34
CA ARG A 389 -29.83 24.99 12.62
C ARG A 389 -28.58 25.59 13.25
N LEU A 390 -27.71 26.21 12.46
CA LEU A 390 -26.54 26.99 12.91
C LEU A 390 -26.84 28.48 13.13
N GLY A 391 -28.10 28.93 13.03
CA GLY A 391 -28.47 30.35 13.16
C GLY A 391 -28.01 31.25 12.00
N LEU A 392 -27.48 30.67 10.92
CA LEU A 392 -26.96 31.38 9.74
C LEU A 392 -28.10 31.76 8.78
N VAL A 393 -29.02 32.61 9.26
CA VAL A 393 -30.10 33.17 8.43
C VAL A 393 -29.50 34.07 7.34
N ASN A 394 -30.00 33.95 6.10
CA ASN A 394 -29.49 34.69 4.95
C ASN A 394 -29.59 36.22 5.17
N ARG A 395 -28.46 36.88 5.50
CA ARG A 395 -28.27 38.30 5.18
C ARG A 395 -28.24 38.44 3.66
N ARG A 396 -29.40 38.73 3.06
CA ARG A 396 -29.45 39.26 1.69
C ARG A 396 -28.69 40.59 1.69
N HIS A 397 -27.88 40.80 0.65
CA HIS A 397 -27.27 42.09 0.38
C HIS A 397 -28.36 43.16 0.23
N ALA A 398 -28.10 44.33 0.82
CA ALA A 398 -28.66 45.61 0.42
C ALA A 398 -27.56 46.37 -0.32
#